data_AF-A0A813KT27-F1
#
_entry.id   AF-A0A813KT27-F1
#
_cell.length_a   1.000
_cell.length_b   1.000
_cell.length_c   1.000
_cell.angle_alpha   90.00
_cell.angle_beta   90.00
_cell.angle_gamma   90.00
#
_symmetry.space_group_name_H-M   'P 1'
#
loop_
_entity.id
_entity.type
_entity.pdbx_description
1 polymer ?
#
loop_
_entity_poly.entity_id
_entity_poly.type
_entity_poly.pdbx_seq_one_letter_code
_entity_poly.pdbx_strand_id
1 'polypeptide(L)'
;KGPPDTSTDFRRRWGGLIWSVGVDLGLDSVTTATAALYFQRFFLTEKEGVFDARRMAISSVWLASKVREGMCRLRDIVNSFESLTGRVEDEKGMSMEVYWALRDELVLHEQALLRAMAYDAELTPAYTFLTEFVWLLNSSPSEKSVIALAWTILNDAFCSEVCVMAAPDRQQQQQKQQQQQQKTTTETTTTTKNNNNNTNNNNNKQQARFGLLAVGRGNGPAGAGLS
;
A
#
# COMPACT_ATOMS: atom_id res chain seq x y z
N LYS A 1 -18.40 3.03 -38.18
CA LYS A 1 -17.67 3.80 -37.15
C LYS A 1 -18.67 4.09 -36.04
N GLY A 2 -18.67 3.28 -34.99
CA GLY A 2 -19.49 3.55 -33.79
C GLY A 2 -18.95 4.77 -33.03
N PRO A 3 -19.67 5.29 -32.02
CA PRO A 3 -19.24 6.43 -31.23
C PRO A 3 -17.87 6.15 -30.59
N PRO A 4 -17.10 7.18 -30.17
CA PRO A 4 -15.82 6.94 -29.52
C PRO A 4 -16.08 6.08 -28.29
N ASP A 5 -15.57 4.86 -28.27
CA ASP A 5 -15.73 3.93 -27.15
C ASP A 5 -15.33 4.68 -25.87
N THR A 6 -16.34 5.01 -25.08
CA THR A 6 -16.24 5.85 -23.90
C THR A 6 -15.28 5.14 -22.96
N SER A 7 -14.29 5.83 -22.40
CA SER A 7 -13.25 5.31 -21.47
C SER A 7 -13.69 4.17 -20.52
N THR A 8 -14.96 4.15 -20.10
CA THR A 8 -15.61 3.07 -19.34
C THR A 8 -15.66 1.72 -20.07
N ASP A 9 -15.97 1.67 -21.38
CA ASP A 9 -16.03 0.43 -22.18
C ASP A 9 -14.65 -0.20 -22.33
N PHE A 10 -13.62 0.64 -22.51
CA PHE A 10 -12.23 0.22 -22.52
C PHE A 10 -11.85 -0.45 -21.19
N ARG A 11 -12.10 0.22 -20.07
CA ARG A 11 -11.79 -0.32 -18.73
C ARG A 11 -12.55 -1.60 -18.42
N ARG A 12 -13.83 -1.68 -18.80
CA ARG A 12 -14.64 -2.89 -18.60
C ARG A 12 -14.11 -4.08 -19.40
N ARG A 13 -13.70 -3.85 -20.65
CA ARG A 13 -13.12 -4.89 -21.51
C ARG A 13 -11.83 -5.44 -20.91
N TRP A 14 -10.92 -4.57 -20.47
CA TRP A 14 -9.65 -5.01 -19.86
C TRP A 14 -9.87 -5.65 -18.48
N GLY A 15 -10.79 -5.14 -17.66
CA GLY A 15 -11.19 -5.79 -16.41
C GLY A 15 -11.69 -7.22 -16.64
N GLY A 16 -12.56 -7.42 -17.64
CA GLY A 16 -13.01 -8.75 -18.04
C GLY A 16 -11.88 -9.66 -18.52
N LEU A 17 -10.93 -9.12 -19.30
CA LEU A 17 -9.77 -9.90 -19.76
C LEU A 17 -8.86 -10.33 -18.61
N ILE A 18 -8.59 -9.44 -17.64
CA ILE A 18 -7.84 -9.76 -16.42
C ILE A 18 -8.54 -10.88 -15.66
N TRP A 19 -9.87 -10.84 -15.59
CA TRP A 19 -10.65 -11.88 -14.95
C TRP A 19 -10.51 -13.24 -15.65
N SER A 20 -10.62 -13.25 -16.98
CA SER A 20 -10.42 -14.46 -17.79
C SER A 20 -9.01 -15.04 -17.61
N VAL A 21 -7.97 -14.19 -17.58
CA VAL A 21 -6.59 -14.62 -17.29
C VAL A 21 -6.48 -15.21 -15.88
N GLY A 22 -7.12 -14.58 -14.89
CA GLY A 22 -7.12 -15.10 -13.52
C GLY A 22 -7.72 -16.49 -13.43
N VAL A 23 -8.81 -16.75 -14.16
CA VAL A 23 -9.43 -18.08 -14.25
C VAL A 23 -8.52 -19.08 -14.97
N ASP A 24 -7.90 -18.69 -16.08
CA ASP A 24 -6.99 -19.55 -16.86
C ASP A 24 -5.75 -19.96 -16.06
N LEU A 25 -5.20 -19.04 -15.26
CA LEU A 25 -4.06 -19.29 -14.37
C LEU A 25 -4.42 -19.99 -13.06
N GLY A 26 -5.71 -20.19 -12.76
CA GLY A 26 -6.17 -20.75 -11.49
C GLY A 26 -5.90 -19.84 -10.28
N LEU A 27 -5.90 -18.53 -10.47
CA LEU A 27 -5.74 -17.55 -9.40
C LEU A 27 -6.98 -17.49 -8.50
N ASP A 28 -6.76 -17.26 -7.20
CA ASP A 28 -7.85 -16.97 -6.26
C ASP A 28 -8.62 -15.71 -6.70
N SER A 29 -9.94 -15.76 -6.54
CA SER A 29 -10.88 -14.69 -6.86
C SER A 29 -10.47 -13.34 -6.27
N VAL A 30 -9.97 -13.34 -5.03
CA VAL A 30 -9.52 -12.11 -4.36
C VAL A 30 -8.24 -11.56 -5.00
N THR A 31 -7.34 -12.41 -5.52
CA THR A 31 -6.12 -11.99 -6.24
C THR A 31 -6.48 -11.39 -7.59
N THR A 32 -7.37 -12.06 -8.33
CA THR A 32 -7.87 -11.60 -9.62
C THR A 32 -8.61 -10.27 -9.50
N ALA A 33 -9.43 -10.11 -8.47
CA ALA A 33 -10.11 -8.84 -8.18
C ALA A 33 -9.14 -7.72 -7.81
N THR A 34 -8.09 -8.02 -7.04
CA THR A 34 -7.04 -7.06 -6.70
C THR A 34 -6.31 -6.59 -7.97
N ALA A 35 -5.99 -7.51 -8.88
CA ALA A 35 -5.39 -7.18 -10.17
C ALA A 35 -6.31 -6.30 -11.04
N ALA A 36 -7.61 -6.61 -11.09
CA ALA A 36 -8.58 -5.79 -11.80
C ALA A 36 -8.64 -4.37 -11.20
N LEU A 37 -8.64 -4.26 -9.88
CA LEU A 37 -8.70 -2.97 -9.18
C LEU A 37 -7.44 -2.11 -9.41
N TYR A 38 -6.24 -2.72 -9.47
CA TYR A 38 -5.02 -2.03 -9.87
C TYR A 38 -5.16 -1.36 -11.23
N PHE A 39 -5.65 -2.11 -12.22
CA PHE A 39 -5.87 -1.59 -13.57
C PHE A 39 -6.90 -0.46 -13.58
N GLN A 40 -8.03 -0.63 -12.89
CA GLN A 40 -9.07 0.41 -12.81
C GLN A 40 -8.53 1.69 -12.18
N ARG A 41 -7.82 1.59 -11.04
CA ARG A 41 -7.25 2.76 -10.34
C ARG A 41 -6.23 3.51 -11.18
N PHE A 42 -5.39 2.79 -11.91
CA PHE A 42 -4.38 3.38 -12.77
C PHE A 42 -5.02 4.25 -13.86
N PHE A 43 -5.95 3.69 -14.63
CA PHE A 43 -6.61 4.38 -15.75
C PHE A 43 -7.70 5.39 -15.33
N LEU A 44 -7.98 5.51 -14.03
CA LEU A 44 -8.78 6.62 -13.50
C LEU A 44 -7.92 7.84 -13.13
N THR A 45 -6.63 7.63 -12.84
CA THR A 45 -5.71 8.70 -12.46
C THR A 45 -4.92 9.21 -13.68
N GLU A 46 -4.47 8.28 -14.52
CA GLU A 46 -3.66 8.56 -15.71
C GLU A 46 -4.50 8.62 -16.99
N LYS A 47 -4.04 9.39 -17.97
CA LYS A 47 -4.70 9.48 -19.28
C LYS A 47 -4.45 8.24 -20.12
N GLU A 48 -5.49 7.76 -20.79
CA GLU A 48 -5.39 6.69 -21.79
C GLU A 48 -4.41 7.08 -22.91
N GLY A 49 -3.55 6.15 -23.32
CA GLY A 49 -2.61 6.31 -24.44
C GLY A 49 -1.16 6.65 -24.07
N VAL A 50 -0.86 6.98 -22.80
CA VAL A 50 0.53 7.16 -22.34
C VAL A 50 1.21 5.81 -22.09
N PHE A 51 0.45 4.83 -21.59
CA PHE A 51 0.92 3.48 -21.28
C PHE A 51 0.19 2.45 -22.15
N ASP A 52 0.89 1.38 -22.51
CA ASP A 52 0.25 0.24 -23.16
C ASP A 52 -0.66 -0.48 -22.16
N ALA A 53 -1.97 -0.47 -22.47
CA ALA A 53 -3.00 -1.13 -21.70
C ALA A 53 -2.71 -2.62 -21.47
N ARG A 54 -2.11 -3.29 -22.45
CA ARG A 54 -1.76 -4.71 -22.34
C ARG A 54 -0.64 -4.95 -21.34
N ARG A 55 0.47 -4.20 -21.48
CA ARG A 55 1.59 -4.25 -20.53
C ARG A 55 1.11 -3.93 -19.13
N MET A 56 0.18 -2.98 -19.04
CA MET A 56 -0.40 -2.61 -17.77
C MET A 56 -1.33 -3.69 -17.17
N ALA A 57 -2.11 -4.31 -18.04
CA ALA A 57 -2.73 -5.62 -17.91
C ALA A 57 -1.91 -6.63 -17.09
N ILE A 58 -0.82 -7.02 -17.74
CA ILE A 58 0.10 -8.07 -17.29
C ILE A 58 0.77 -7.67 -15.98
N SER A 59 1.28 -6.43 -15.88
CA SER A 59 1.93 -5.94 -14.67
C SER A 59 0.98 -5.85 -13.48
N SER A 60 -0.31 -5.57 -13.69
CA SER A 60 -1.33 -5.57 -12.63
C SER A 60 -1.52 -6.96 -12.03
N VAL A 61 -1.66 -7.99 -12.88
CA VAL A 61 -1.78 -9.40 -12.45
C VAL A 61 -0.49 -9.86 -11.76
N TRP A 62 0.66 -9.52 -12.33
CA TRP A 62 1.95 -9.90 -11.77
C TRP A 62 2.26 -9.24 -10.43
N LEU A 63 1.87 -7.98 -10.23
CA LEU A 63 1.97 -7.32 -8.94
C LEU A 63 1.01 -7.95 -7.92
N ALA A 64 -0.24 -8.21 -8.30
CA ALA A 64 -1.23 -8.80 -7.39
C ALA A 64 -0.82 -10.21 -6.93
N SER A 65 -0.23 -11.03 -7.83
CA SER A 65 0.28 -12.35 -7.47
C SER A 65 1.43 -12.25 -6.47
N LYS A 66 2.31 -11.26 -6.61
CA LYS A 66 3.39 -11.00 -5.64
C LYS A 66 2.88 -10.57 -4.28
N VAL A 67 1.88 -9.67 -4.24
CA VAL A 67 1.33 -9.12 -2.99
C VAL A 67 0.57 -10.17 -2.18
N ARG A 68 -0.19 -11.04 -2.84
CA ARG A 68 -1.00 -12.08 -2.18
C ARG A 68 -0.34 -13.46 -2.10
N GLU A 69 0.98 -13.52 -2.27
CA GLU A 69 1.79 -14.74 -2.21
C GLU A 69 1.36 -15.85 -3.20
N GLY A 70 0.66 -15.47 -4.28
CA GLY A 70 0.33 -16.37 -5.39
C GLY A 70 1.58 -16.68 -6.20
N MET A 71 2.01 -17.94 -6.22
CA MET A 71 3.17 -18.38 -7.01
C MET A 71 2.83 -18.46 -8.51
N CYS A 72 2.79 -17.30 -9.19
CA CYS A 72 2.61 -17.22 -10.64
C CYS A 72 3.88 -16.74 -11.33
N ARG A 73 4.36 -17.50 -12.31
CA ARG A 73 5.51 -17.10 -13.12
C ARG A 73 5.07 -16.08 -14.16
N LEU A 74 5.88 -15.05 -14.37
CA LEU A 74 5.61 -14.01 -15.36
C LEU A 74 5.35 -14.58 -16.77
N ARG A 75 6.10 -15.62 -17.14
CA ARG A 75 5.93 -16.31 -18.43
C ARG A 75 4.53 -16.89 -18.60
N ASP A 76 3.98 -17.50 -17.56
CA ASP A 76 2.66 -18.13 -17.62
C ASP A 76 1.57 -17.05 -17.77
N ILE A 77 1.73 -15.92 -17.07
CA ILE A 77 0.85 -14.75 -17.20
C ILE A 77 0.88 -14.22 -18.65
N VAL A 78 2.07 -13.97 -19.21
CA VAL A 78 2.21 -13.47 -20.58
C VAL A 78 1.59 -14.43 -21.59
N ASN A 79 1.86 -15.74 -21.45
CA ASN A 79 1.30 -16.76 -22.35
C ASN A 79 -0.24 -16.80 -22.29
N SER A 80 -0.82 -16.69 -21.09
CA SER A 80 -2.28 -16.63 -20.91
C SER A 80 -2.89 -15.41 -21.62
N PHE A 81 -2.26 -14.23 -21.47
CA PHE A 81 -2.70 -13.01 -22.17
C PHE A 81 -2.60 -13.12 -23.69
N GLU A 82 -1.52 -13.69 -24.24
CA GLU A 82 -1.37 -13.86 -25.69
C GLU A 82 -2.36 -14.91 -26.24
N SER A 83 -2.60 -16.00 -25.49
CA SER A 83 -3.61 -17.01 -25.80
C SER A 83 -5.02 -16.40 -25.89
N LEU A 84 -5.43 -15.65 -24.86
CA LEU A 84 -6.77 -15.04 -24.78
C LEU A 84 -6.97 -13.88 -25.78
N THR A 85 -5.90 -13.22 -26.20
CA THR A 85 -5.98 -12.15 -27.22
C THR A 85 -5.87 -12.66 -28.65
N GLY A 86 -5.75 -13.98 -28.84
CA GLY A 86 -5.72 -14.62 -30.15
C GLY A 86 -4.46 -14.35 -30.96
N ARG A 87 -3.39 -13.86 -30.32
CA ARG A 87 -2.06 -13.67 -30.95
C ARG A 87 -1.22 -14.93 -30.83
N VAL A 88 -1.78 -16.05 -31.28
CA VAL A 88 -1.01 -17.28 -31.48
C VAL A 88 -0.25 -17.12 -32.80
N GLU A 89 0.75 -16.24 -32.82
CA GLU A 89 1.77 -16.29 -33.86
C GLU A 89 2.78 -17.36 -33.44
N ASP A 90 2.64 -18.52 -34.09
CA ASP A 90 3.52 -19.67 -34.06
C ASP A 90 3.68 -20.43 -32.73
N GLU A 91 3.65 -21.76 -32.82
CA GLU A 91 4.06 -22.71 -31.78
C GLU A 91 5.51 -22.51 -31.27
N LYS A 92 6.23 -21.51 -31.80
CA LYS A 92 7.54 -21.09 -31.33
C LYS A 92 7.36 -20.13 -30.15
N GLY A 93 7.46 -20.69 -28.95
CA GLY A 93 7.50 -19.89 -27.72
C GLY A 93 8.48 -18.72 -27.79
N MET A 94 8.18 -17.66 -27.04
CA MET A 94 8.96 -16.41 -26.99
C MET A 94 10.46 -16.66 -26.76
N SER A 95 11.30 -16.12 -27.65
CA SER A 95 12.76 -16.13 -27.50
C SER A 95 13.19 -15.55 -26.15
N MET A 96 14.30 -16.06 -25.60
CA MET A 96 14.79 -15.64 -24.29
C MET A 96 15.13 -14.14 -24.25
N GLU A 97 15.70 -13.59 -25.33
CA GLU A 97 16.04 -12.17 -25.44
C GLU A 97 14.80 -11.27 -25.39
N VAL A 98 13.75 -11.65 -26.13
CA VAL A 98 12.46 -10.93 -26.14
C VAL A 98 11.78 -10.99 -24.78
N TYR A 99 11.87 -12.14 -24.10
CA TYR A 99 11.34 -12.31 -22.75
C TYR A 99 12.03 -11.39 -21.74
N TRP A 100 13.35 -11.27 -21.78
CA TRP A 100 14.08 -10.39 -20.86
C TRP A 100 13.76 -8.91 -21.11
N ALA A 101 13.73 -8.49 -22.38
CA ALA A 101 13.33 -7.12 -22.74
C ALA A 101 11.91 -6.80 -22.27
N LEU A 102 10.96 -7.73 -22.47
CA LEU A 102 9.59 -7.60 -21.99
C LEU A 102 9.53 -7.50 -20.47
N ARG A 103 10.29 -8.34 -19.76
CA ARG A 103 10.33 -8.31 -18.30
C ARG A 103 10.81 -6.95 -17.79
N ASP A 104 11.85 -6.39 -18.38
CA ASP A 104 12.38 -5.09 -17.96
C ASP A 104 11.37 -3.96 -18.21
N GLU A 105 10.64 -4.01 -19.33
CA GLU A 105 9.51 -3.11 -19.60
C GLU A 105 8.39 -3.24 -18.55
N LEU A 106 8.03 -4.48 -18.17
CA LEU A 106 6.97 -4.74 -17.19
C LEU A 106 7.34 -4.28 -15.78
N VAL A 107 8.63 -4.29 -15.42
CA VAL A 107 9.12 -3.73 -14.15
C VAL A 107 8.88 -2.22 -14.09
N LEU A 108 9.05 -1.49 -15.19
CA LEU A 108 8.75 -0.05 -15.24
C LEU A 108 7.24 0.22 -15.06
N HIS A 109 6.40 -0.61 -15.68
CA HIS A 109 4.94 -0.53 -15.54
C HIS A 109 4.49 -0.86 -14.10
N GLU A 110 5.10 -1.85 -13.47
CA GLU A 110 4.87 -2.17 -12.06
C GLU A 110 5.21 -0.98 -11.14
N GLN A 111 6.36 -0.34 -11.37
CA GLN A 111 6.74 0.85 -10.60
C GLN A 111 5.77 2.01 -10.83
N ALA A 112 5.21 2.15 -12.03
CA ALA A 112 4.19 3.15 -12.32
C ALA A 112 2.87 2.86 -11.56
N LEU A 113 2.43 1.60 -11.52
CA LEU A 113 1.28 1.15 -10.73
C LEU A 113 1.43 1.50 -9.25
N LEU A 114 2.56 1.11 -8.66
CA LEU A 114 2.82 1.35 -7.24
C LEU A 114 2.79 2.86 -6.92
N ARG A 115 3.35 3.70 -7.79
CA ARG A 115 3.30 5.15 -7.63
C ARG A 115 1.87 5.69 -7.74
N ALA A 116 1.09 5.23 -8.72
CA ALA A 116 -0.31 5.65 -8.89
C ALA A 116 -1.18 5.29 -7.68
N MET A 117 -0.87 4.19 -6.99
CA MET A 117 -1.58 3.75 -5.78
C MET A 117 -0.98 4.29 -4.47
N ALA A 118 0.03 5.15 -4.55
CA ALA A 118 0.79 5.62 -3.39
C ALA A 118 1.32 4.48 -2.51
N TYR A 119 1.72 3.36 -3.13
CA TYR A 119 2.20 2.14 -2.49
C TYR A 119 1.18 1.42 -1.58
N ASP A 120 -0.12 1.77 -1.64
CA ASP A 120 -1.21 0.99 -1.04
C ASP A 120 -1.55 -0.19 -1.97
N ALA A 121 -0.90 -1.33 -1.76
CA ALA A 121 -1.08 -2.52 -2.58
C ALA A 121 -2.20 -3.44 -2.07
N GLU A 122 -2.70 -3.29 -0.84
CA GLU A 122 -3.71 -4.17 -0.27
C GLU A 122 -5.11 -3.55 -0.39
N LEU A 123 -5.74 -3.79 -1.54
CA LEU A 123 -6.90 -3.01 -1.97
C LEU A 123 -8.26 -3.70 -1.87
N THR A 124 -8.31 -4.92 -1.35
CA THR A 124 -9.51 -5.76 -1.28
C THR A 124 -10.13 -5.98 0.11
N PRO A 125 -10.24 -4.97 1.03
CA PRO A 125 -11.00 -5.12 2.27
C PRO A 125 -12.47 -5.53 2.09
N ALA A 126 -13.06 -5.27 0.93
CA ALA A 126 -14.48 -5.51 0.70
C ALA A 126 -14.87 -7.00 0.76
N TYR A 127 -13.96 -7.92 0.41
CA TYR A 127 -14.21 -9.35 0.63
C TYR A 127 -14.27 -9.70 2.11
N THR A 128 -13.37 -9.11 2.91
CA THR A 128 -13.38 -9.26 4.37
C THR A 128 -14.69 -8.78 4.97
N PHE A 129 -15.15 -7.58 4.58
CA PHE A 129 -16.44 -7.05 5.05
C PHE A 129 -17.61 -7.95 4.64
N LEU A 130 -17.62 -8.48 3.42
CA LEU A 130 -18.68 -9.40 3.00
C LEU A 130 -18.70 -10.65 3.88
N THR A 131 -17.53 -11.24 4.18
CA THR A 131 -17.47 -12.39 5.09
C THR A 131 -17.90 -12.05 6.53
N GLU A 132 -17.54 -10.87 7.03
CA GLU A 132 -17.96 -10.39 8.36
C GLU A 132 -19.47 -10.17 8.42
N PHE A 133 -20.08 -9.60 7.38
CA PHE A 133 -21.54 -9.42 7.32
C PHE A 133 -22.27 -10.75 7.26
N VAL A 134 -21.80 -11.71 6.48
CA VAL A 134 -22.38 -13.07 6.43
C VAL A 134 -22.35 -13.72 7.82
N TRP A 135 -21.25 -13.54 8.56
CA TRP A 135 -21.12 -14.05 9.91
C TRP A 135 -22.04 -13.31 10.91
N LEU A 136 -22.07 -11.98 10.86
CA LEU A 136 -22.88 -11.13 11.75
C LEU A 136 -24.39 -11.39 11.58
N LEU A 137 -24.84 -11.60 10.34
CA LEU A 137 -26.24 -11.89 10.03
C LEU A 137 -26.63 -13.34 10.36
N ASN A 138 -25.68 -14.18 10.79
CA ASN A 138 -25.87 -15.59 11.09
C ASN A 138 -26.63 -16.34 9.98
N SER A 139 -26.27 -16.04 8.73
CA SER A 139 -26.97 -16.55 7.55
C SER A 139 -26.99 -18.08 7.55
N SER A 140 -28.20 -18.64 7.45
CA SER A 140 -28.38 -20.08 7.51
C SER A 140 -27.95 -20.74 6.19
N PRO A 141 -27.71 -22.06 6.17
CA PRO A 141 -27.34 -22.78 4.94
C PRO A 141 -28.34 -22.68 3.79
N SER A 142 -29.58 -22.23 4.04
CA SER A 142 -30.58 -22.00 2.98
C SER A 142 -30.34 -20.70 2.21
N GLU A 143 -29.56 -19.76 2.75
CA GLU A 143 -29.30 -18.44 2.15
C GLU A 143 -28.01 -18.42 1.30
N LYS A 144 -27.43 -19.58 1.01
CA LYS A 144 -26.21 -19.71 0.19
C LYS A 144 -26.32 -19.01 -1.17
N SER A 145 -27.52 -19.00 -1.77
CA SER A 145 -27.77 -18.31 -3.04
C SER A 145 -27.61 -16.79 -2.93
N VAL A 146 -28.02 -16.20 -1.80
CA VAL A 146 -27.89 -14.77 -1.53
C VAL A 146 -26.43 -14.40 -1.34
N ILE A 147 -25.68 -15.23 -0.60
CA ILE A 147 -24.24 -15.02 -0.38
C ILE A 147 -23.48 -15.12 -1.72
N ALA A 148 -23.80 -16.12 -2.55
CA ALA A 148 -23.20 -16.27 -3.87
C ALA A 148 -23.53 -15.10 -4.81
N LEU A 149 -24.76 -14.58 -4.75
CA LEU A 149 -25.15 -13.38 -5.49
C LEU A 149 -24.37 -12.16 -5.00
N ALA A 150 -24.25 -11.96 -3.68
CA ALA A 150 -23.47 -10.86 -3.11
C ALA A 150 -22.00 -10.93 -3.52
N TRP A 151 -21.40 -12.13 -3.54
CA TRP A 151 -20.04 -12.35 -4.02
C TRP A 151 -19.87 -11.99 -5.50
N THR A 152 -20.87 -12.35 -6.32
CA THR A 152 -20.89 -12.05 -7.76
C THR A 152 -21.00 -10.54 -7.98
N ILE A 153 -21.93 -9.87 -7.29
CA ILE A 153 -22.09 -8.41 -7.34
C ILE A 153 -20.79 -7.71 -6.92
N LEU A 154 -20.13 -8.23 -5.88
CA LEU A 154 -18.86 -7.68 -5.41
C LEU A 154 -17.75 -7.82 -6.48
N ASN A 155 -17.64 -8.98 -7.13
CA ASN A 155 -16.71 -9.20 -8.24
C ASN A 155 -16.95 -8.23 -9.41
N ASP A 156 -18.23 -8.01 -9.76
CA ASP A 156 -18.62 -7.07 -10.81
C ASP A 156 -18.29 -5.62 -10.42
N ALA A 157 -18.44 -5.28 -9.14
CA ALA A 157 -18.10 -3.96 -8.62
C ALA A 157 -16.59 -3.66 -8.76
N PHE A 158 -15.71 -4.65 -8.59
CA PHE A 158 -14.27 -4.49 -8.81
C PHE A 158 -13.89 -4.25 -10.28
N CYS A 159 -14.76 -4.64 -11.21
CA CYS A 159 -14.60 -4.34 -12.63
C CYS A 159 -15.19 -2.96 -13.01
N SER A 160 -15.73 -2.21 -12.04
CA SER A 160 -16.40 -0.94 -12.21
C SER A 160 -15.69 0.19 -11.45
N GLU A 161 -16.01 1.44 -11.80
CA GLU A 161 -15.44 2.64 -11.20
C GLU A 161 -15.87 2.84 -9.74
N VAL A 162 -16.95 2.16 -9.31
CA VAL A 162 -17.57 2.30 -7.99
C VAL A 162 -16.58 2.02 -6.86
N CYS A 163 -15.74 0.99 -6.98
CA CYS A 163 -14.74 0.63 -5.96
C CYS A 163 -13.55 1.60 -5.88
N VAL A 164 -13.41 2.49 -6.86
CA VAL A 164 -12.35 3.51 -6.87
C VAL A 164 -12.87 4.88 -6.41
N MET A 165 -14.12 5.21 -6.76
CA MET A 165 -14.79 6.43 -6.30
C MET A 165 -15.03 6.43 -4.79
N ALA A 166 -15.14 5.26 -4.18
CA ALA A 166 -15.24 5.07 -2.74
C ALA A 166 -13.90 5.22 -1.98
N ALA A 167 -12.95 6.02 -2.49
CA ALA A 167 -11.66 6.25 -1.84
C ALA A 167 -11.86 6.57 -0.34
N PRO A 168 -11.40 5.71 0.59
CA PRO A 168 -11.74 5.84 1.99
C PRO A 168 -10.72 6.70 2.71
N ASP A 169 -11.15 7.24 3.84
CA ASP A 169 -10.49 8.17 4.75
C ASP A 169 -9.01 7.95 5.09
N ARG A 170 -8.35 6.83 4.70
CA ARG A 170 -6.96 6.52 5.06
C ARG A 170 -5.94 7.54 4.54
N GLN A 171 -6.06 8.03 3.30
CA GLN A 171 -5.15 9.08 2.80
C GLN A 171 -5.38 10.40 3.53
N GLN A 172 -6.64 10.77 3.80
CA GLN A 172 -6.96 11.97 4.59
C GLN A 172 -6.53 11.82 6.04
N GLN A 173 -6.63 10.63 6.64
CA GLN A 173 -6.20 10.35 8.02
C GLN A 173 -4.69 10.36 8.14
N GLN A 174 -3.95 9.78 7.19
CA GLN A 174 -2.49 9.88 7.17
C GLN A 174 -2.03 11.32 6.95
N GLN A 175 -2.67 12.08 6.04
CA GLN A 175 -2.38 13.51 5.88
C GLN A 175 -2.75 14.32 7.14
N LYS A 176 -3.89 14.04 7.79
CA LYS A 176 -4.29 14.66 9.07
C LYS A 176 -3.30 14.30 10.18
N GLN A 177 -2.80 13.07 10.25
CA GLN A 177 -1.78 12.65 11.22
C GLN A 177 -0.43 13.32 10.95
N GLN A 178 -0.02 13.46 9.68
CA GLN A 178 1.20 14.20 9.30
C GLN A 178 1.07 15.70 9.59
N GLN A 179 -0.11 16.30 9.35
CA GLN A 179 -0.39 17.70 9.70
C GLN A 179 -0.46 17.92 11.23
N GLN A 180 -0.94 16.94 11.99
CA GLN A 180 -0.90 16.98 13.46
C GLN A 180 0.54 16.88 13.98
N GLN A 181 1.38 16.00 13.42
CA GLN A 181 2.80 15.89 13.81
C GLN A 181 3.59 17.17 13.47
N GLN A 182 3.27 17.86 12.37
CA GLN A 182 3.88 19.16 12.04
C GLN A 182 3.41 20.29 12.99
N LYS A 183 2.15 20.28 13.45
CA LYS A 183 1.67 21.21 14.47
C LYS A 183 2.38 21.02 15.82
N THR A 184 2.58 19.79 16.28
CA THR A 184 3.30 19.50 17.54
C THR A 184 4.80 19.87 17.48
N THR A 185 5.40 19.84 16.29
CA THR A 185 6.82 20.21 16.09
C THR A 185 7.04 21.73 16.09
N THR A 186 6.01 22.51 15.70
CA THR A 186 6.10 23.98 15.63
C THR A 186 5.90 24.66 17.00
N GLU A 187 5.19 24.01 17.93
CA GLU A 187 5.02 24.52 19.31
C GLU A 187 6.25 24.25 20.21
N THR A 188 7.08 23.25 19.88
CA THR A 188 8.31 22.98 20.65
C THR A 188 9.46 23.94 20.28
N THR A 189 9.42 24.63 19.12
CA THR A 189 10.48 25.58 18.73
C THR A 189 10.23 27.03 19.16
N THR A 190 9.02 27.38 19.64
CA THR A 190 8.75 28.73 20.18
C THR A 190 9.01 28.84 21.69
N THR A 191 9.06 27.74 22.44
CA THR A 191 9.38 27.78 23.89
C THR A 191 10.89 27.78 24.18
N THR A 192 11.75 27.34 23.27
CA THR A 192 13.22 27.29 23.51
C THR A 192 13.96 28.57 23.10
N LYS A 193 13.35 29.50 22.35
CA LYS A 193 14.00 30.80 22.03
C LYS A 193 13.81 31.89 23.09
N ASN A 194 12.95 31.70 24.10
CA ASN A 194 12.73 32.72 25.14
C ASN A 194 13.55 32.54 26.42
N ASN A 195 14.32 31.47 26.58
CA ASN A 195 15.10 31.21 27.81
C ASN A 195 16.58 31.59 27.74
N ASN A 196 17.08 32.11 26.62
CA ASN A 196 18.51 32.43 26.48
C ASN A 196 18.89 33.89 26.78
N ASN A 197 17.96 34.72 27.27
CA ASN A 197 18.25 36.13 27.59
C ASN A 197 18.34 36.45 29.09
N ASN A 198 18.32 35.47 30.01
CA ASN A 198 18.29 35.79 31.45
C ASN A 198 19.32 35.10 32.35
N THR A 199 20.37 34.49 31.82
CA THR A 199 21.37 33.79 32.65
C THR A 199 22.73 34.50 32.77
N ASN A 200 22.90 35.67 32.14
CA ASN A 200 24.22 36.30 32.07
C ASN A 200 24.47 37.46 33.05
N ASN A 201 23.77 37.52 34.20
CA ASN A 201 24.00 38.59 35.17
C ASN A 201 24.13 38.21 36.65
N ASN A 202 24.33 36.93 37.01
CA ASN A 202 24.43 36.55 38.44
C ASN A 202 25.61 35.68 38.86
N ASN A 203 26.63 35.50 38.00
CA ASN A 203 27.82 34.71 38.38
C ASN A 203 28.99 35.53 38.95
N ASN A 204 28.76 36.77 39.40
CA ASN A 204 29.80 37.57 40.08
C ASN A 204 29.59 37.79 41.58
N LYS A 205 28.68 37.04 42.21
CA LYS A 205 28.55 37.02 43.68
C LYS A 205 28.15 35.63 44.16
N GLN A 206 29.08 34.67 44.13
CA GLN A 206 29.10 33.57 45.11
C GLN A 206 30.38 32.70 45.11
N GLN A 207 31.52 33.22 44.64
CA GLN A 207 32.83 32.75 45.12
C GLN A 207 33.18 33.47 46.41
N ALA A 208 32.54 33.10 47.51
CA ALA A 208 33.06 33.32 48.84
C ALA A 208 32.38 32.38 49.83
N ARG A 209 33.22 31.65 50.58
CA ARG A 209 32.91 30.94 51.83
C ARG A 209 32.31 29.54 51.67
N PHE A 210 33.20 28.63 51.27
CA PHE A 210 33.35 27.37 52.00
C PHE A 210 33.53 27.67 53.50
N GLY A 211 32.65 27.10 54.33
CA GLY A 211 32.61 27.29 55.78
C GLY A 211 31.75 26.22 56.44
N LEU A 212 32.23 24.98 56.32
CA LEU A 212 32.08 23.80 57.19
C LEU A 212 30.98 23.79 58.28
N LEU A 213 30.11 22.78 58.23
CA LEU A 213 29.29 22.27 59.33
C LEU A 213 30.14 21.45 60.32
N ALA A 214 30.02 21.77 61.62
CA ALA A 214 29.91 20.89 62.82
C ALA A 214 30.99 19.79 63.05
N VAL A 215 31.50 19.46 64.25
CA VAL A 215 30.86 19.10 65.54
C VAL A 215 31.94 19.03 66.65
N GLY A 216 31.57 19.45 67.87
CA GLY A 216 31.77 18.75 69.16
C GLY A 216 33.08 18.02 69.54
N ARG A 217 33.75 18.59 70.56
CA ARG A 217 34.61 18.02 71.62
C ARG A 217 34.84 16.49 71.69
N GLY A 218 36.12 16.12 71.89
CA GLY A 218 36.54 15.29 73.04
C GLY A 218 37.43 14.06 72.78
N ASN A 219 38.72 14.18 73.17
CA ASN A 219 39.71 13.16 73.60
C ASN A 219 40.17 12.01 72.68
N GLY A 220 41.50 11.90 72.49
CA GLY A 220 42.21 10.71 71.97
C GLY A 220 42.69 9.77 73.09
N PRO A 221 43.80 8.99 72.93
CA PRO A 221 44.52 8.61 71.71
C PRO A 221 44.86 7.09 71.61
N ALA A 222 45.57 6.74 70.52
CA ALA A 222 46.66 5.75 70.41
C ALA A 222 46.45 4.45 69.58
N GLY A 223 47.25 4.36 68.51
CA GLY A 223 47.90 3.17 67.93
C GLY A 223 47.01 2.19 67.15
N ALA A 224 47.47 1.38 66.20
CA ALA A 224 48.70 1.24 65.41
C ALA A 224 48.47 0.01 64.50
N GLY A 225 49.11 -0.05 63.33
CA GLY A 225 49.35 -1.29 62.54
C GLY A 225 48.26 -1.64 61.52
N LEU A 226 48.49 -1.51 60.21
CA LEU A 226 49.28 -2.40 59.33
C LEU A 226 48.74 -3.84 59.31
N SER A 227 48.03 -4.18 58.24
CA SER A 227 48.50 -5.03 57.13
C SER A 227 47.37 -5.26 56.14
#